data_AF-W7DG40-F1
#
_entry.id   AF-W7DG40-F1
#
_cell.length_a   1.000
_cell.length_b   1.000
_cell.length_c   1.000
_cell.angle_alpha   90.00
_cell.angle_beta   90.00
_cell.angle_gamma   90.00
#
_symmetry.space_group_name_H-M   'P 1'
#
loop_
_entity.id
_entity.type
_entity.pdbx_description
1 polymer ?
#
loop_
_entity_poly.entity_id
_entity_poly.type
_entity_poly.pdbx_seq_one_letter_code
_entity_poly.pdbx_strand_id
1 'polypeptide(L)'
;MTVLYNHTVLDPTDFLFNLLKESEKVATLTEFKNSEQAFLLTFAFETQLDEPTLVIKRQDKKFSTFEHVTEMAFSIKKRFKNYSVKLKKSALYPFHSYNPDENWDMFIRSGSKEYPLFVSESIQFSKDYIRINNNQYQVRWRKKADSTIRLRFVSAPILKAKPKKLVVMGTCFSRNAFNSDPFFNPDYKSFFSVMYTQMHTSLISAMTNRYNQPLKLKNYASGLTKAEFGFLEDEFRKDLFDRLRKIKPDYFIIDLYPDAIRPVIWLDDQTAITFSYFLEQTKLADELPCHRLMDHSNDDAFFEEWTHYADLFIAEIKKIIPEERIILNKGGFTLTYYDENHNIKSYPYQMGIQKAQFLWDRMNNYFLSQAPNVRVIDFSNKGYIGDYYYPFGHSFSHFESDYYKDFLKEMIYIDQTDSFL
;
A
#
# COMPACT_ATOMS: atom_id res chain seq x y z
N MET A 1 2.18 9.50 -57.14
CA MET A 1 2.90 10.74 -56.81
C MET A 1 1.84 11.79 -56.49
N THR A 2 1.57 12.01 -55.20
CA THR A 2 0.60 12.99 -54.74
C THR A 2 1.29 13.79 -53.65
N VAL A 3 1.47 15.08 -53.91
CA VAL A 3 2.14 16.04 -53.03
C VAL A 3 1.20 16.38 -51.87
N LEU A 4 1.66 16.13 -50.64
CA LEU A 4 1.01 16.55 -49.40
C LEU A 4 1.42 17.99 -49.07
N TYR A 5 0.47 18.93 -49.13
CA TYR A 5 0.59 20.22 -48.47
C TYR A 5 0.10 20.08 -47.02
N ASN A 6 1.03 20.08 -46.05
CA ASN A 6 0.69 20.29 -44.65
C ASN A 6 0.56 21.79 -44.38
N HIS A 7 -0.67 22.29 -44.37
CA HIS A 7 -0.99 23.56 -43.72
C HIS A 7 -1.12 23.32 -42.21
N THR A 8 -0.09 23.68 -41.45
CA THR A 8 -0.22 23.95 -40.02
C THR A 8 -1.00 25.25 -39.89
N VAL A 9 -2.31 25.14 -39.69
CA VAL A 9 -3.14 26.25 -39.24
C VAL A 9 -2.80 26.45 -37.76
N LEU A 10 -1.98 27.45 -37.47
CA LEU A 10 -1.84 27.97 -36.11
C LEU A 10 -3.17 28.63 -35.74
N ASP A 11 -3.76 28.14 -34.64
CA ASP A 11 -5.01 28.65 -34.10
C ASP A 11 -4.86 30.15 -33.73
N PRO A 12 -5.67 31.07 -34.29
CA PRO A 12 -5.57 32.51 -34.01
C PRO A 12 -5.72 32.86 -32.53
N THR A 13 -6.36 31.98 -31.74
CA THR A 13 -6.50 32.14 -30.29
C THR A 13 -5.19 31.93 -29.53
N ASP A 14 -4.29 31.06 -29.99
CA ASP A 14 -3.00 30.79 -29.33
C ASP A 14 -1.96 31.91 -29.55
N PHE A 15 -2.03 32.60 -30.69
CA PHE A 15 -1.12 33.71 -30.98
C PHE A 15 -1.47 34.96 -30.16
N LEU A 16 -2.77 35.28 -30.01
CA LEU A 16 -3.23 36.41 -29.20
C LEU A 16 -3.04 36.17 -27.68
N PHE A 17 -3.18 34.93 -27.21
CA PHE A 17 -2.99 34.56 -25.79
C PHE A 17 -1.51 34.66 -25.35
N ASN A 18 -0.58 34.30 -26.23
CA ASN A 18 0.86 34.41 -25.95
C ASN A 18 1.35 35.87 -26.04
N LEU A 19 0.80 36.67 -26.97
CA LEU A 19 1.15 38.10 -27.11
C LEU A 19 0.68 38.94 -25.91
N LEU A 20 -0.46 38.61 -25.30
CA LEU A 20 -0.96 39.26 -24.07
C LEU A 20 -0.10 38.89 -22.84
N LYS A 21 0.43 37.67 -22.75
CA LYS A 21 1.26 37.21 -21.61
C LYS A 21 2.66 37.82 -21.56
N GLU A 22 3.29 38.11 -22.70
CA GLU A 22 4.60 38.80 -22.69
C GLU A 22 4.50 40.25 -22.21
N SER A 23 3.35 40.90 -22.42
CA SER A 23 3.06 42.25 -21.89
C SER A 23 2.84 42.31 -20.37
N GLU A 24 2.71 41.15 -19.71
CA GLU A 24 2.49 41.00 -18.26
C GLU A 24 3.71 40.43 -17.50
N LYS A 25 4.86 40.22 -18.15
CA LYS A 25 6.10 39.74 -17.51
C LYS A 25 6.78 40.82 -16.68
N VAL A 26 6.04 41.40 -15.74
CA VAL A 26 6.50 42.47 -14.85
C VAL A 26 7.41 41.93 -13.75
N ALA A 27 7.18 40.69 -13.31
CA ALA A 27 7.93 40.06 -12.22
C ALA A 27 8.55 38.73 -12.62
N THR A 28 9.87 38.63 -12.46
CA THR A 28 10.64 37.42 -12.74
C THR A 28 11.44 36.98 -11.51
N LEU A 29 11.31 35.71 -11.13
CA LEU A 29 12.19 35.03 -10.18
C LEU A 29 13.54 34.77 -10.86
N THR A 30 14.60 35.40 -10.36
CA THR A 30 15.96 35.33 -10.91
C THR A 30 16.88 34.43 -10.10
N GLU A 31 16.54 34.17 -8.84
CA GLU A 31 17.30 33.26 -7.98
C GLU A 31 16.36 32.49 -7.05
N PHE A 32 16.63 31.19 -6.90
CA PHE A 32 15.97 30.32 -5.92
C PHE A 32 17.02 29.54 -5.14
N LYS A 33 17.04 29.71 -3.81
CA LYS A 33 17.91 28.96 -2.91
C LYS A 33 17.08 28.24 -1.87
N ASN A 34 17.27 26.92 -1.77
CA ASN A 34 16.70 26.08 -0.74
C ASN A 34 17.76 25.80 0.32
N SER A 35 17.57 26.30 1.54
CA SER A 35 18.37 25.91 2.71
C SER A 35 17.55 25.02 3.64
N GLU A 36 18.16 24.48 4.69
CA GLU A 36 17.46 23.63 5.66
C GLU A 36 16.20 24.31 6.23
N GLN A 37 16.30 25.58 6.63
CA GLN A 37 15.23 26.28 7.35
C GLN A 37 14.33 27.18 6.48
N ALA A 38 14.75 27.55 5.26
CA ALA A 38 14.04 28.55 4.48
C ALA A 38 14.25 28.40 2.97
N PHE A 39 13.32 28.97 2.20
CA PHE A 39 13.51 29.29 0.80
C PHE A 39 13.85 30.77 0.67
N LEU A 40 14.89 31.08 -0.09
CA LEU A 40 15.23 32.45 -0.48
C LEU A 40 14.92 32.62 -1.96
N LEU A 41 14.04 33.58 -2.24
CA LEU A 41 13.63 33.95 -3.59
C LEU A 41 14.12 35.37 -3.87
N THR A 42 14.78 35.57 -5.00
CA THR A 42 15.19 36.89 -5.50
C THR A 42 14.47 37.20 -6.80
N PHE A 43 13.99 38.43 -6.93
CA PHE A 43 13.17 38.89 -8.04
C PHE A 43 13.82 40.05 -8.79
N ALA A 44 13.55 40.12 -10.09
CA ALA A 44 13.71 41.30 -10.92
C ALA A 44 12.34 41.79 -11.36
N PHE A 45 12.17 43.12 -11.38
CA PHE A 45 10.96 43.79 -11.83
C PHE A 45 11.28 44.69 -13.02
N GLU A 46 10.52 44.55 -14.10
CA GLU A 46 10.70 45.37 -15.32
C GLU A 46 10.20 46.81 -15.11
N THR A 47 9.35 47.02 -14.12
CA THR A 47 8.82 48.35 -13.76
C THR A 47 8.96 48.60 -12.26
N GLN A 48 8.87 49.87 -11.86
CA GLN A 48 8.85 50.21 -10.44
C GLN A 48 7.51 49.80 -9.83
N LEU A 49 7.57 48.95 -8.82
CA LEU A 49 6.42 48.50 -8.06
C LEU A 49 6.31 49.26 -6.74
N ASP A 50 5.08 49.51 -6.32
CA ASP A 50 4.70 50.14 -5.06
C ASP A 50 4.46 49.06 -4.00
N GLU A 51 5.26 49.11 -2.94
CA GLU A 51 5.26 48.14 -1.83
C GLU A 51 5.04 46.67 -2.24
N PRO A 52 5.90 46.12 -3.14
CA PRO A 52 5.66 44.82 -3.72
C PRO A 52 5.60 43.73 -2.63
N THR A 53 4.56 42.91 -2.70
CA THR A 53 4.32 41.81 -1.77
C THR A 53 4.22 40.51 -2.55
N LEU A 54 4.90 39.47 -2.09
CA LEU A 54 4.72 38.14 -2.66
C LEU A 54 3.41 37.57 -2.13
N VAL A 55 2.52 37.16 -3.02
CA VAL A 55 1.29 36.46 -2.65
C VAL A 55 1.27 35.08 -3.28
N ILE A 56 0.91 34.07 -2.49
CA ILE A 56 0.78 32.68 -2.90
C ILE A 56 -0.68 32.31 -2.73
N LYS A 57 -1.34 31.86 -3.80
CA LYS A 57 -2.79 31.67 -3.82
C LYS A 57 -3.18 30.26 -4.22
N ARG A 58 -4.15 29.67 -3.50
CA ARG A 58 -4.65 28.32 -3.80
C ARG A 58 -5.47 28.31 -5.08
N GLN A 59 -5.31 27.29 -5.90
CA GLN A 59 -6.22 27.02 -7.01
C GLN A 59 -7.44 26.26 -6.49
N ASP A 60 -8.54 26.97 -6.27
CA ASP A 60 -9.83 26.39 -5.94
C ASP A 60 -10.57 26.07 -7.26
N LYS A 61 -10.92 24.80 -7.49
CA LYS A 61 -11.55 24.37 -8.75
C LYS A 61 -12.93 25.02 -8.92
N LYS A 62 -13.14 25.69 -10.05
CA LYS A 62 -14.41 26.29 -10.44
C LYS A 62 -14.79 25.83 -11.85
N PHE A 63 -15.58 24.76 -11.94
CA PHE A 63 -15.93 24.11 -13.22
C PHE A 63 -14.68 23.77 -14.06
N SER A 64 -14.52 24.38 -15.24
CA SER A 64 -13.36 24.22 -16.14
C SER A 64 -12.21 25.19 -15.87
N THR A 65 -12.34 26.06 -14.87
CA THR A 65 -11.32 27.04 -14.47
C THR A 65 -10.99 26.93 -12.98
N PHE A 66 -10.28 27.92 -12.45
CA PHE A 66 -9.92 28.02 -11.05
C PHE A 66 -10.22 29.43 -10.54
N GLU A 67 -10.54 29.54 -9.26
CA GLU A 67 -10.55 30.80 -8.52
C GLU A 67 -9.52 30.75 -7.39
N HIS A 68 -9.18 31.92 -6.86
CA HIS A 68 -8.14 32.08 -5.84
C HIS A 68 -8.74 32.74 -4.60
N VAL A 69 -9.38 31.94 -3.74
CA VAL A 69 -10.06 32.47 -2.53
C VAL A 69 -9.09 32.55 -1.36
N THR A 70 -8.17 31.60 -1.24
CA THR A 70 -7.22 31.52 -0.12
C THR A 70 -5.83 31.99 -0.54
N GLU A 71 -5.20 32.84 0.28
CA GLU A 71 -3.87 33.36 0.03
C GLU A 71 -2.95 33.46 1.26
N MET A 72 -1.64 33.45 1.00
CA MET A 72 -0.59 33.83 1.93
C MET A 72 0.18 35.02 1.36
N ALA A 73 0.45 36.03 2.18
CA ALA A 73 1.20 37.21 1.79
C ALA A 73 2.54 37.31 2.56
N PHE A 74 3.61 37.66 1.85
CA PHE A 74 4.95 37.80 2.40
C PHE A 74 5.59 39.10 1.91
N SER A 75 5.99 39.96 2.85
CA SER A 75 6.65 41.23 2.54
C SER A 75 7.99 41.01 1.85
N ILE A 76 8.20 41.71 0.73
CA ILE A 76 9.46 41.66 -0.02
C ILE A 76 10.41 42.72 0.53
N LYS A 77 11.65 42.32 0.77
CA LYS A 77 12.72 43.24 1.17
C LYS A 77 13.47 43.73 -0.05
N LYS A 78 13.52 45.05 -0.21
CA LYS A 78 14.38 45.72 -1.19
C LYS A 78 15.78 45.91 -0.61
N ARG A 79 16.80 45.40 -1.28
CA ARG A 79 18.22 45.64 -0.98
C ARG A 79 18.93 46.07 -2.26
N PHE A 80 19.25 47.35 -2.38
CA PHE A 80 19.76 47.96 -3.61
C PHE A 80 18.84 47.68 -4.81
N LYS A 81 19.34 47.02 -5.86
CA LYS A 81 18.60 46.64 -7.07
C LYS A 81 17.88 45.28 -6.94
N ASN A 82 18.05 44.57 -5.83
CA ASN A 82 17.50 43.23 -5.66
C ASN A 82 16.30 43.24 -4.72
N TYR A 83 15.23 42.57 -5.14
CA TYR A 83 14.05 42.32 -4.33
C TYR A 83 14.09 40.88 -3.86
N SER A 84 13.89 40.62 -2.57
CA SER A 84 13.98 39.25 -2.07
C SER A 84 13.00 38.96 -0.94
N VAL A 85 12.62 37.70 -0.84
CA VAL A 85 11.82 37.19 0.28
C VAL A 85 12.44 35.92 0.83
N LYS A 86 12.47 35.82 2.16
CA LYS A 86 12.89 34.62 2.89
C LYS A 86 11.66 33.95 3.47
N LEU A 87 11.23 32.86 2.85
CA LEU A 87 10.10 32.05 3.30
C LEU A 87 10.61 31.02 4.32
N LYS A 88 10.28 31.21 5.60
CA LYS A 88 10.58 30.20 6.63
C LYS A 88 9.75 28.95 6.35
N LYS A 89 10.39 27.78 6.25
CA LYS A 89 9.68 26.53 6.00
C LYS A 89 8.66 26.21 7.09
N SER A 90 8.95 26.56 8.35
CA SER A 90 8.04 26.35 9.48
C SER A 90 6.78 27.20 9.45
N ALA A 91 6.76 28.29 8.69
CA ALA A 91 5.61 29.21 8.59
C ALA A 91 4.92 29.16 7.22
N LEU A 92 5.45 28.36 6.29
CA LEU A 92 4.84 28.16 4.98
C LEU A 92 3.70 27.16 5.11
N TYR A 93 2.55 27.48 4.53
CA TYR A 93 1.36 26.63 4.56
C TYR A 93 0.82 26.37 6.00
N PRO A 94 0.46 27.43 6.74
CA PRO A 94 -0.04 27.30 8.12
C PRO A 94 -1.51 26.87 8.18
N PHE A 95 -2.18 26.71 7.03
CA PHE A 95 -3.59 26.36 6.99
C PHE A 95 -3.81 24.90 7.36
N HIS A 96 -4.81 24.66 8.21
CA HIS A 96 -5.32 23.33 8.54
C HIS A 96 -6.45 22.95 7.57
N SER A 97 -6.24 23.06 6.25
CA SER A 97 -7.23 22.60 5.28
C SER A 97 -7.05 21.12 4.99
N TYR A 98 -8.14 20.34 5.08
CA TYR A 98 -8.19 18.87 5.01
C TYR A 98 -7.89 18.29 3.60
N ASN A 99 -7.48 19.10 2.62
CA ASN A 99 -7.23 18.60 1.27
C ASN A 99 -5.81 18.02 1.15
N PRO A 100 -5.66 16.72 0.84
CA PRO A 100 -4.37 16.03 0.87
C PRO A 100 -3.40 16.46 -0.24
N ASP A 101 -3.88 17.20 -1.24
CA ASP A 101 -3.15 17.62 -2.44
C ASP A 101 -3.70 18.93 -3.01
N GLU A 102 -2.89 19.99 -2.99
CA GLU A 102 -3.30 21.33 -3.42
C GLU A 102 -2.25 21.97 -4.34
N ASN A 103 -2.73 22.64 -5.40
CA ASN A 103 -1.89 23.48 -6.25
C ASN A 103 -2.07 24.96 -5.90
N TRP A 104 -0.96 25.68 -5.88
CA TRP A 104 -0.91 27.10 -5.55
C TRP A 104 -0.06 27.85 -6.59
N ASP A 105 -0.54 29.01 -7.03
CA ASP A 105 0.22 29.90 -7.92
C ASP A 105 0.83 31.05 -7.12
N MET A 106 1.83 31.72 -7.68
CA MET A 106 2.46 32.89 -7.05
C MET A 106 2.32 34.14 -7.91
N PHE A 107 2.11 35.26 -7.24
CA PHE A 107 1.99 36.58 -7.84
C PHE A 107 2.79 37.61 -7.03
N ILE A 108 3.15 38.71 -7.68
CA ILE A 108 3.60 39.93 -7.01
C ILE A 108 2.43 40.90 -6.99
N ARG A 109 1.98 41.27 -5.79
CA ARG A 109 0.97 42.31 -5.59
C ARG A 109 1.66 43.66 -5.42
N SER A 110 1.16 44.68 -6.11
CA SER A 110 1.60 46.08 -6.02
C SER A 110 0.36 46.97 -6.13
N GLY A 111 0.00 47.65 -5.04
CA GLY A 111 -1.30 48.34 -4.95
C GLY A 111 -2.46 47.37 -5.18
N SER A 112 -3.36 47.70 -6.10
CA SER A 112 -4.52 46.86 -6.48
C SER A 112 -4.23 45.84 -7.58
N LYS A 113 -3.02 45.83 -8.15
CA LYS A 113 -2.63 44.95 -9.26
C LYS A 113 -1.87 43.73 -8.76
N GLU A 114 -2.05 42.62 -9.46
CA GLU A 114 -1.34 41.38 -9.23
C GLU A 114 -0.72 40.88 -10.52
N TYR A 115 0.56 40.58 -10.46
CA TYR A 115 1.36 40.15 -11.60
C TYR A 115 1.78 38.70 -11.41
N PRO A 116 1.51 37.79 -12.36
CA PRO A 116 2.01 36.42 -12.29
C PRO A 116 3.52 36.39 -12.12
N LEU A 117 4.03 35.49 -11.28
CA LEU A 117 5.47 35.34 -11.09
C LEU A 117 6.05 34.39 -12.13
N PHE A 118 6.86 34.92 -13.04
CA PHE A 118 7.60 34.14 -14.04
C PHE A 118 8.92 33.62 -13.47
N VAL A 119 9.42 32.51 -14.03
CA VAL A 119 10.67 31.86 -13.60
C VAL A 119 11.72 31.98 -14.70
N SER A 120 12.88 32.56 -14.37
CA SER A 120 14.04 32.61 -15.25
C SER A 120 14.40 31.22 -15.79
N GLU A 121 14.85 31.13 -17.04
CA GLU A 121 15.30 29.87 -17.65
C GLU A 121 16.48 29.23 -16.94
N SER A 122 17.29 30.05 -16.25
CA SER A 122 18.43 29.58 -15.45
C SER A 122 18.03 28.80 -14.19
N ILE A 123 16.76 28.86 -13.76
CA ILE A 123 16.30 28.17 -12.55
C ILE A 123 15.71 26.82 -12.92
N GLN A 124 16.30 25.77 -12.37
CA GLN A 124 15.75 24.42 -12.38
C GLN A 124 15.35 24.02 -10.97
N PHE A 125 14.07 23.72 -10.77
CA PHE A 125 13.59 23.18 -9.49
C PHE A 125 13.88 21.69 -9.40
N SER A 126 14.19 21.21 -8.19
CA SER A 126 14.24 19.78 -7.93
C SER A 126 12.88 19.13 -8.19
N LYS A 127 12.90 17.88 -8.63
CA LYS A 127 11.70 17.03 -8.77
C LYS A 127 11.17 16.55 -7.41
N ASP A 128 11.98 16.68 -6.36
CA ASP A 128 11.69 16.17 -5.02
C ASP A 128 10.70 17.05 -4.27
N TYR A 129 10.02 16.41 -3.31
CA TYR A 129 9.21 17.08 -2.32
C TYR A 129 10.07 17.51 -1.13
N ILE A 130 9.86 18.75 -0.65
CA ILE A 130 10.60 19.35 0.45
C ILE A 130 9.66 19.47 1.66
N ARG A 131 10.06 18.96 2.82
CA ARG A 131 9.27 19.07 4.05
C ARG A 131 9.20 20.50 4.57
N ILE A 132 8.02 20.89 5.05
CA ILE A 132 7.70 22.23 5.60
C ILE A 132 6.77 22.10 6.80
N ASN A 133 6.48 23.22 7.46
CA ASN A 133 5.57 23.34 8.61
C ASN A 133 5.80 22.22 9.64
N ASN A 134 7.00 22.19 10.22
CA ASN A 134 7.41 21.18 11.20
C ASN A 134 7.22 19.73 10.71
N ASN A 135 7.51 19.46 9.44
CA ASN A 135 7.39 18.16 8.78
C ASN A 135 5.95 17.64 8.60
N GLN A 136 4.93 18.47 8.82
CA GLN A 136 3.52 18.09 8.61
C GLN A 136 3.13 18.06 7.13
N TYR A 137 3.78 18.87 6.29
CA TYR A 137 3.48 18.96 4.87
C TYR A 137 4.75 18.86 4.02
N GLN A 138 4.56 18.56 2.75
CA GLN A 138 5.59 18.60 1.73
C GLN A 138 5.20 19.57 0.62
N VAL A 139 6.17 20.29 0.09
CA VAL A 139 5.98 21.20 -1.05
C VAL A 139 6.92 20.85 -2.18
N ARG A 140 6.43 20.94 -3.40
CA ARG A 140 7.25 20.88 -4.61
C ARG A 140 7.02 22.10 -5.48
N TRP A 141 8.12 22.67 -5.94
CA TRP A 141 8.16 23.82 -6.84
C TRP A 141 8.18 23.34 -8.29
N ARG A 142 7.42 23.98 -9.17
CA ARG A 142 7.38 23.66 -10.59
C ARG A 142 7.29 24.93 -11.43
N LYS A 143 8.03 24.94 -12.53
CA LYS A 143 7.83 25.87 -13.64
C LYS A 143 6.77 25.28 -14.58
N LYS A 144 5.70 26.02 -14.86
CA LYS A 144 4.65 25.61 -15.82
C LYS A 144 5.14 25.82 -17.25
N ALA A 145 4.39 25.30 -18.22
CA ALA A 145 4.67 25.47 -19.64
C ALA A 145 4.74 26.95 -20.06
N ASP A 146 3.92 27.81 -19.44
CA ASP A 146 3.93 29.26 -19.65
C ASP A 146 4.99 30.01 -18.84
N SER A 147 5.99 29.30 -18.30
CA SER A 147 7.07 29.82 -17.46
C SER A 147 6.67 30.43 -16.11
N THR A 148 5.39 30.43 -15.73
CA THR A 148 4.99 30.87 -14.39
C THR A 148 5.18 29.75 -13.34
N ILE A 149 5.33 30.15 -12.08
CA ILE A 149 5.62 29.21 -10.99
C ILE A 149 4.36 28.61 -10.36
N ARG A 150 4.45 27.35 -9.96
CA ARG A 150 3.43 26.63 -9.17
C ARG A 150 4.08 25.89 -8.01
N LEU A 151 3.40 25.90 -6.87
CA LEU A 151 3.69 25.05 -5.72
C LEU A 151 2.62 23.97 -5.63
N ARG A 152 3.04 22.72 -5.43
CA ARG A 152 2.14 21.64 -5.05
C ARG A 152 2.41 21.28 -3.59
N PHE A 153 1.43 21.48 -2.74
CA PHE A 153 1.45 21.08 -1.35
C PHE A 153 0.73 19.75 -1.20
N VAL A 154 1.35 18.82 -0.47
CA VAL A 154 0.72 17.56 -0.08
C VAL A 154 0.93 17.35 1.41
N SER A 155 0.04 16.59 2.04
CA SER A 155 0.30 16.11 3.40
C SER A 155 1.62 15.35 3.40
N ALA A 156 2.52 15.65 4.34
CA ALA A 156 3.67 14.79 4.52
C ALA A 156 3.14 13.45 5.01
N PRO A 157 3.68 12.31 4.54
CA PRO A 157 3.41 11.06 5.20
C PRO A 157 3.75 11.26 6.66
N ILE A 158 2.74 11.04 7.52
CA ILE A 158 2.92 11.16 8.95
C ILE A 158 4.05 10.19 9.26
N LEU A 159 5.18 10.70 9.79
CA LEU A 159 6.16 9.85 10.47
C LEU A 159 5.48 9.40 11.77
N LYS A 160 4.47 8.53 11.66
CA LYS A 160 3.67 8.09 12.80
C LYS A 160 4.28 6.79 13.29
N ALA A 161 4.76 6.85 14.54
CA ALA A 161 5.05 5.73 15.42
C ALA A 161 6.06 4.68 14.91
N LYS A 162 6.56 3.85 15.83
CA LYS A 162 7.23 2.60 15.44
C LYS A 162 6.23 1.78 14.61
N PRO A 163 6.67 1.13 13.51
CA PRO A 163 5.79 0.26 12.72
C PRO A 163 5.05 -0.73 13.62
N LYS A 164 3.77 -0.93 13.37
CA LYS A 164 2.91 -1.84 14.13
C LYS A 164 3.37 -3.27 13.96
N LYS A 165 3.51 -4.00 15.06
CA LYS A 165 3.92 -5.40 15.04
C LYS A 165 2.77 -6.24 14.49
N LEU A 166 3.06 -6.99 13.45
CA LEU A 166 2.11 -7.85 12.78
C LEU A 166 2.57 -9.29 12.86
N VAL A 167 1.64 -10.20 13.11
CA VAL A 167 1.86 -11.64 12.86
C VAL A 167 0.85 -12.11 11.83
N VAL A 168 1.28 -12.98 10.93
CA VAL A 168 0.42 -13.57 9.90
C VAL A 168 0.41 -15.08 10.08
N MET A 169 -0.77 -15.68 10.16
CA MET A 169 -0.96 -17.12 9.97
C MET A 169 -1.76 -17.32 8.70
N GLY A 170 -1.14 -17.75 7.62
CA GLY A 170 -1.84 -17.79 6.34
C GLY A 170 -0.92 -18.06 5.18
N THR A 171 -1.20 -17.39 4.06
CA THR A 171 -0.57 -17.68 2.77
C THR A 171 -0.15 -16.41 2.03
N CYS A 172 0.17 -16.53 0.74
CA CYS A 172 0.49 -15.41 -0.13
C CYS A 172 -0.62 -14.35 -0.16
N PHE A 173 -1.88 -14.75 0.02
CA PHE A 173 -3.04 -13.86 0.12
C PHE A 173 -2.90 -12.80 1.20
N SER A 174 -2.46 -13.20 2.40
CA SER A 174 -2.34 -12.29 3.55
C SER A 174 -0.92 -11.78 3.76
N ARG A 175 0.09 -12.52 3.27
CA ARG A 175 1.48 -12.18 3.52
C ARG A 175 2.09 -11.23 2.48
N ASN A 176 1.76 -11.40 1.19
CA ASN A 176 2.53 -10.71 0.15
C ASN A 176 2.21 -9.23 0.01
N ALA A 177 1.13 -8.74 0.63
CA ALA A 177 0.94 -7.31 0.86
C ALA A 177 2.09 -6.68 1.68
N PHE A 178 2.81 -7.48 2.46
CA PHE A 178 3.98 -7.09 3.26
C PHE A 178 5.29 -7.60 2.66
N ASN A 179 5.45 -7.38 1.36
CA ASN A 179 6.66 -7.69 0.60
C ASN A 179 7.22 -6.40 -0.04
N SER A 180 8.54 -6.24 0.00
CA SER A 180 9.22 -5.02 -0.45
C SER A 180 9.51 -4.99 -1.96
N ASP A 181 9.13 -6.03 -2.70
CA ASP A 181 9.22 -6.03 -4.16
C ASP A 181 8.28 -4.96 -4.78
N PRO A 182 8.65 -4.28 -5.87
CA PRO A 182 7.83 -3.29 -6.55
C PRO A 182 6.44 -3.77 -7.00
N PHE A 183 6.26 -5.06 -7.26
CA PHE A 183 4.95 -5.64 -7.58
C PHE A 183 4.00 -5.57 -6.38
N PHE A 184 4.51 -5.57 -5.15
CA PHE A 184 3.73 -5.51 -3.92
C PHE A 184 3.75 -4.09 -3.33
N ASN A 185 4.34 -3.92 -2.13
CA ASN A 185 4.36 -2.64 -1.41
C ASN A 185 5.76 -2.35 -0.84
N PRO A 186 6.68 -1.74 -1.61
CA PRO A 186 8.05 -1.45 -1.16
C PRO A 186 8.17 -0.73 0.18
N ASP A 187 7.18 0.10 0.51
CA ASP A 187 7.12 0.99 1.67
C ASP A 187 6.29 0.45 2.84
N TYR A 188 5.79 -0.79 2.81
CA TYR A 188 4.95 -1.34 3.89
C TYR A 188 5.62 -1.25 5.28
N LYS A 189 6.95 -1.31 5.33
CA LYS A 189 7.76 -1.23 6.56
C LYS A 189 7.66 0.12 7.28
N SER A 190 7.15 1.15 6.60
CA SER A 190 6.82 2.43 7.23
C SER A 190 5.57 2.35 8.11
N PHE A 191 4.74 1.31 7.94
CA PHE A 191 3.47 1.14 8.65
C PHE A 191 3.48 -0.11 9.56
N PHE A 192 3.99 -1.24 9.05
CA PHE A 192 3.93 -2.53 9.73
C PHE A 192 5.29 -3.24 9.76
N SER A 193 5.56 -3.94 10.85
CA SER A 193 6.68 -4.86 11.01
C SER A 193 6.13 -6.28 11.16
N VAL A 194 6.28 -7.10 10.12
CA VAL A 194 5.92 -8.51 10.20
C VAL A 194 6.93 -9.25 11.08
N MET A 195 6.50 -9.65 12.27
CA MET A 195 7.33 -10.26 13.30
C MET A 195 7.67 -11.72 12.96
N TYR A 196 6.69 -12.47 12.46
CA TYR A 196 6.87 -13.77 11.81
C TYR A 196 5.63 -14.15 11.00
N THR A 197 5.73 -15.23 10.23
CA THR A 197 4.60 -15.82 9.50
C THR A 197 4.53 -17.31 9.77
N GLN A 198 3.36 -17.80 10.22
CA GLN A 198 3.00 -19.21 10.21
C GLN A 198 2.38 -19.51 8.85
N MET A 199 3.16 -20.07 7.93
CA MET A 199 2.78 -20.19 6.53
C MET A 199 2.17 -21.56 6.23
N HIS A 200 1.04 -21.60 5.51
CA HIS A 200 0.38 -22.83 5.05
C HIS A 200 0.04 -23.86 6.16
N THR A 201 -0.40 -23.37 7.32
CA THR A 201 -0.82 -24.23 8.45
C THR A 201 -2.33 -24.19 8.61
N SER A 202 -2.98 -25.36 8.60
CA SER A 202 -4.39 -25.55 8.92
C SER A 202 -4.65 -25.30 10.41
N LEU A 203 -5.87 -24.86 10.76
CA LEU A 203 -6.30 -24.74 12.16
C LEU A 203 -6.22 -26.07 12.91
N ILE A 204 -6.53 -27.19 12.25
CA ILE A 204 -6.44 -28.53 12.82
C ILE A 204 -5.01 -28.81 13.26
N SER A 205 -4.07 -28.61 12.33
CA SER A 205 -2.65 -28.78 12.60
C SER A 205 -2.16 -27.85 13.72
N ALA A 206 -2.58 -26.58 13.74
CA ALA A 206 -2.16 -25.62 14.75
C ALA A 206 -2.63 -25.96 16.18
N MET A 207 -3.74 -26.70 16.31
CA MET A 207 -4.35 -27.04 17.59
C MET A 207 -4.00 -28.45 18.10
N THR A 208 -3.34 -29.27 17.29
CA THR A 208 -2.91 -30.63 17.67
C THR A 208 -1.56 -30.63 18.39
N ASN A 209 -1.24 -31.75 19.02
CA ASN A 209 0.01 -31.90 19.76
C ASN A 209 1.24 -31.86 18.84
N ARG A 210 2.40 -31.63 19.44
CA ARG A 210 3.68 -31.78 18.75
C ARG A 210 3.97 -33.27 18.51
N TYR A 211 4.46 -33.58 17.32
CA TYR A 211 4.95 -34.91 17.02
C TYR A 211 6.22 -35.22 17.81
N ASN A 212 6.15 -36.23 18.68
CA ASN A 212 7.20 -36.51 19.65
C ASN A 212 8.32 -37.42 19.13
N GLN A 213 8.17 -38.00 17.93
CA GLN A 213 9.21 -38.84 17.34
C GLN A 213 10.31 -37.96 16.71
N PRO A 214 11.58 -38.41 16.77
CA PRO A 214 12.70 -37.64 16.21
C PRO A 214 12.62 -37.58 14.69
N LEU A 215 12.32 -36.40 14.16
CA LEU A 215 12.37 -36.12 12.72
C LEU A 215 13.73 -35.54 12.33
N LYS A 216 14.35 -36.11 11.29
CA LYS A 216 15.60 -35.58 10.71
C LYS A 216 15.31 -34.46 9.71
N LEU A 217 14.54 -33.45 10.10
CA LEU A 217 14.10 -32.36 9.21
C LEU A 217 15.26 -31.73 8.41
N LYS A 218 16.42 -31.56 9.06
CA LYS A 218 17.63 -30.99 8.41
C LYS A 218 18.11 -31.76 7.18
N ASN A 219 17.77 -33.04 7.04
CA ASN A 219 18.11 -33.84 5.87
C ASN A 219 17.41 -33.35 4.59
N TYR A 220 16.31 -32.59 4.72
CA TYR A 220 15.51 -32.10 3.59
C TYR A 220 15.75 -30.61 3.29
N ALA A 221 16.64 -29.96 4.04
CA ALA A 221 16.90 -28.52 3.90
C ALA A 221 17.47 -28.13 2.53
N SER A 222 18.15 -29.05 1.82
CA SER A 222 18.74 -28.77 0.51
C SER A 222 17.71 -28.62 -0.62
N GLY A 223 16.50 -29.15 -0.44
CA GLY A 223 15.42 -29.07 -1.43
C GLY A 223 14.52 -27.84 -1.29
N LEU A 224 14.75 -27.01 -0.28
CA LEU A 224 13.91 -25.87 0.06
C LEU A 224 14.77 -24.61 0.20
N THR A 225 14.20 -23.44 -0.09
CA THR A 225 14.83 -22.19 0.33
C THR A 225 14.85 -22.10 1.85
N LYS A 226 15.71 -21.22 2.40
CA LYS A 226 15.79 -21.00 3.85
C LYS A 226 14.45 -20.61 4.47
N ALA A 227 13.63 -19.83 3.75
CA ALA A 227 12.31 -19.42 4.23
C ALA A 227 11.34 -20.60 4.25
N GLU A 228 11.27 -21.36 3.16
CA GLU A 228 10.40 -22.54 3.05
C GLU A 228 10.76 -23.62 4.06
N PHE A 229 12.05 -23.87 4.27
CA PHE A 229 12.51 -24.77 5.32
C PHE A 229 12.08 -24.29 6.72
N GLY A 230 12.17 -22.98 6.98
CA GLY A 230 11.67 -22.40 8.23
C GLY A 230 10.16 -22.58 8.42
N PHE A 231 9.36 -22.49 7.35
CA PHE A 231 7.92 -22.76 7.42
C PHE A 231 7.63 -24.24 7.69
N LEU A 232 8.38 -25.15 7.09
CA LEU A 232 8.29 -26.57 7.40
C LEU A 232 8.67 -26.84 8.87
N GLU A 233 9.73 -26.22 9.39
CA GLU A 233 10.10 -26.34 10.80
C GLU A 233 9.01 -25.81 11.74
N ASP A 234 8.37 -24.68 11.39
CA ASP A 234 7.26 -24.10 12.15
C ASP A 234 6.07 -25.07 12.28
N GLU A 235 5.74 -25.81 11.23
CA GLU A 235 4.65 -26.81 11.20
C GLU A 235 4.85 -27.91 12.27
N PHE A 236 6.08 -28.35 12.47
CA PHE A 236 6.42 -29.38 13.47
C PHE A 236 6.71 -28.82 14.86
N ARG A 237 7.00 -27.51 14.98
CA ARG A 237 7.34 -26.90 16.26
C ARG A 237 6.12 -26.65 17.15
N LYS A 238 4.95 -26.38 16.55
CA LYS A 238 3.65 -26.18 17.23
C LYS A 238 3.67 -25.12 18.35
N ASP A 239 4.44 -24.04 18.16
CA ASP A 239 4.65 -23.01 19.19
C ASP A 239 3.99 -21.66 18.86
N LEU A 240 3.01 -21.64 17.95
CA LEU A 240 2.31 -20.43 17.50
C LEU A 240 1.89 -19.53 18.67
N PHE A 241 1.12 -20.07 19.61
CA PHE A 241 0.55 -19.31 20.72
C PHE A 241 1.61 -18.79 21.70
N ASP A 242 2.66 -19.57 21.96
CA ASP A 242 3.77 -19.13 22.82
C ASP A 242 4.55 -17.98 22.18
N ARG A 243 4.78 -18.05 20.86
CA ARG A 243 5.39 -16.95 20.10
C ARG A 243 4.50 -15.71 20.13
N LEU A 244 3.17 -15.86 19.96
CA LEU A 244 2.23 -14.74 20.04
C LEU A 244 2.27 -14.05 21.42
N ARG A 245 2.21 -14.81 22.52
CA ARG A 245 2.30 -14.28 23.88
C ARG A 245 3.61 -13.52 24.13
N LYS A 246 4.72 -14.02 23.58
CA LYS A 246 6.04 -13.38 23.68
C LYS A 246 6.14 -12.10 22.86
N ILE A 247 5.65 -12.13 21.62
CA ILE A 247 5.78 -11.02 20.66
C ILE A 247 4.85 -9.85 21.01
N LYS A 248 3.65 -10.17 21.51
CA LYS A 248 2.55 -9.23 21.76
C LYS A 248 2.31 -8.35 20.52
N PRO A 249 1.85 -8.95 19.41
CA PRO A 249 1.63 -8.19 18.19
C PRO A 249 0.48 -7.18 18.38
N ASP A 250 0.53 -6.09 17.61
CA ASP A 250 -0.57 -5.13 17.53
C ASP A 250 -1.74 -5.73 16.74
N TYR A 251 -1.46 -6.52 15.69
CA TYR A 251 -2.48 -7.20 14.89
C TYR A 251 -2.08 -8.64 14.56
N PHE A 252 -3.08 -9.49 14.36
CA PHE A 252 -2.91 -10.85 13.84
C PHE A 252 -3.79 -11.05 12.62
N ILE A 253 -3.18 -11.40 11.49
CA ILE A 253 -3.91 -11.69 10.25
C ILE A 253 -3.99 -13.18 10.06
N ILE A 254 -5.17 -13.66 9.67
CA ILE A 254 -5.40 -15.05 9.28
C ILE A 254 -6.11 -15.16 7.94
N ASP A 255 -5.73 -16.15 7.14
CA ASP A 255 -6.53 -16.68 6.04
C ASP A 255 -6.70 -18.20 6.19
N LEU A 256 -7.84 -18.71 5.72
CA LEU A 256 -8.22 -20.12 5.81
C LEU A 256 -7.95 -20.88 4.51
N TYR A 257 -7.09 -20.33 3.64
CA TYR A 257 -6.69 -21.01 2.41
C TYR A 257 -6.17 -22.43 2.65
N PRO A 258 -5.28 -22.68 3.64
CA PRO A 258 -4.72 -24.02 3.82
C PRO A 258 -5.81 -25.03 4.14
N ASP A 259 -6.78 -24.65 4.98
CA ASP A 259 -7.92 -25.50 5.34
C ASP A 259 -8.87 -25.76 4.17
N ALA A 260 -8.96 -24.86 3.19
CA ALA A 260 -9.88 -25.01 2.06
C ALA A 260 -9.37 -25.90 0.93
N ILE A 261 -8.06 -26.13 0.84
CA ILE A 261 -7.45 -26.84 -0.32
C ILE A 261 -6.39 -27.86 0.05
N ARG A 262 -5.83 -27.82 1.27
CA ARG A 262 -4.75 -28.74 1.67
C ARG A 262 -5.27 -29.86 2.55
N PRO A 263 -4.93 -31.11 2.22
CA PRO A 263 -5.14 -32.23 3.13
C PRO A 263 -4.40 -32.04 4.46
N VAL A 264 -4.92 -32.70 5.49
CA VAL A 264 -4.30 -32.83 6.80
C VAL A 264 -3.93 -34.28 7.02
N ILE A 265 -2.67 -34.54 7.39
CA ILE A 265 -2.15 -35.86 7.71
C ILE A 265 -2.14 -36.01 9.23
N TRP A 266 -2.91 -36.97 9.74
CA TRP A 266 -2.79 -37.44 11.11
C TRP A 266 -1.63 -38.42 11.19
N LEU A 267 -0.62 -38.07 11.98
CA LEU A 267 0.57 -38.88 12.22
C LEU A 267 0.29 -39.98 13.27
N ASP A 268 -0.61 -39.66 14.20
CA ASP A 268 -1.17 -40.51 15.26
C ASP A 268 -2.54 -39.95 15.69
N ASP A 269 -3.15 -40.45 16.76
CA ASP A 269 -4.47 -40.04 17.25
C ASP A 269 -4.54 -38.58 17.76
N GLN A 270 -3.41 -37.93 18.02
CA GLN A 270 -3.34 -36.63 18.71
C GLN A 270 -2.56 -35.56 17.93
N THR A 271 -1.89 -35.96 16.87
CA THR A 271 -0.94 -35.13 16.14
C THR A 271 -1.31 -35.09 14.66
N ALA A 272 -1.57 -33.88 14.16
CA ALA A 272 -1.81 -33.64 12.75
C ALA A 272 -0.83 -32.62 12.18
N ILE A 273 -0.57 -32.73 10.88
CA ILE A 273 0.18 -31.75 10.10
C ILE A 273 -0.57 -31.44 8.81
N THR A 274 -0.38 -30.23 8.30
CA THR A 274 -0.91 -29.77 7.03
C THR A 274 0.00 -30.30 5.92
N PHE A 275 -0.59 -30.92 4.89
CA PHE A 275 0.14 -31.33 3.70
C PHE A 275 0.39 -30.10 2.79
N SER A 276 1.30 -29.23 3.25
CA SER A 276 1.64 -27.96 2.60
C SER A 276 2.51 -28.15 1.34
N TYR A 277 2.62 -27.11 0.50
CA TYR A 277 3.52 -27.09 -0.66
C TYR A 277 4.97 -27.39 -0.26
N PHE A 278 5.39 -27.00 0.95
CA PHE A 278 6.76 -27.21 1.41
C PHE A 278 7.02 -28.66 1.77
N LEU A 279 6.04 -29.35 2.35
CA LEU A 279 6.14 -30.78 2.64
C LEU A 279 6.07 -31.61 1.36
N GLU A 280 5.14 -31.27 0.46
CA GLU A 280 4.91 -31.92 -0.83
C GLU A 280 6.17 -31.94 -1.73
N GLN A 281 7.02 -30.92 -1.63
CA GLN A 281 8.28 -30.82 -2.38
C GLN A 281 9.43 -31.67 -1.79
N THR A 282 9.21 -32.35 -0.67
CA THR A 282 10.24 -33.11 0.02
C THR A 282 9.90 -34.59 0.13
N LYS A 283 10.92 -35.45 0.19
CA LYS A 283 10.74 -36.88 0.47
C LYS A 283 10.25 -37.18 1.90
N LEU A 284 10.22 -36.17 2.77
CA LEU A 284 9.72 -36.33 4.13
C LEU A 284 8.26 -36.78 4.12
N ALA A 285 7.45 -36.35 3.15
CA ALA A 285 6.07 -36.78 2.98
C ALA A 285 5.93 -38.32 2.94
N ASP A 286 6.84 -38.99 2.24
CA ASP A 286 6.83 -40.46 2.07
C ASP A 286 7.31 -41.20 3.32
N GLU A 287 8.03 -40.52 4.22
CA GLU A 287 8.64 -41.10 5.42
C GLU A 287 7.80 -40.89 6.68
N LEU A 288 6.85 -39.96 6.65
CA LEU A 288 5.95 -39.68 7.77
C LEU A 288 4.92 -40.80 7.91
N PRO A 289 4.58 -41.21 9.16
CA PRO A 289 3.45 -42.10 9.34
C PRO A 289 2.17 -41.40 8.89
N CYS A 290 1.31 -42.15 8.23
CA CYS A 290 -0.03 -41.70 7.87
C CYS A 290 -1.02 -42.61 8.59
N HIS A 291 -1.45 -42.20 9.79
CA HIS A 291 -2.50 -42.89 10.52
C HIS A 291 -3.86 -42.64 9.86
N ARG A 292 -4.13 -41.39 9.46
CA ARG A 292 -5.33 -40.99 8.73
C ARG A 292 -5.03 -39.79 7.85
N LEU A 293 -5.42 -39.86 6.57
CA LEU A 293 -5.41 -38.71 5.68
C LEU A 293 -6.81 -38.11 5.65
N MET A 294 -6.91 -36.82 5.96
CA MET A 294 -8.15 -36.06 5.84
C MET A 294 -8.01 -35.06 4.69
N ASP A 295 -8.76 -35.29 3.62
CA ASP A 295 -8.75 -34.49 2.41
C ASP A 295 -10.16 -33.91 2.11
N HIS A 296 -10.31 -33.30 0.94
CA HIS A 296 -11.56 -32.71 0.48
C HIS A 296 -12.37 -33.66 -0.43
N SER A 297 -12.21 -34.97 -0.28
CA SER A 297 -13.10 -35.94 -0.94
C SER A 297 -14.53 -35.89 -0.36
N ASN A 298 -14.65 -35.53 0.93
CA ASN A 298 -15.91 -35.26 1.63
C ASN A 298 -15.81 -33.95 2.42
N ASP A 299 -16.25 -32.85 1.80
CA ASP A 299 -16.17 -31.50 2.39
C ASP A 299 -17.00 -31.35 3.66
N ASP A 300 -18.14 -32.06 3.78
CA ASP A 300 -18.99 -31.98 4.96
C ASP A 300 -18.31 -32.61 6.18
N ALA A 301 -17.70 -33.79 6.01
CA ALA A 301 -16.95 -34.45 7.09
C ALA A 301 -15.69 -33.65 7.47
N PHE A 302 -14.97 -33.12 6.48
CA PHE A 302 -13.83 -32.23 6.74
C PHE A 302 -14.27 -31.00 7.53
N PHE A 303 -15.35 -30.34 7.10
CA PHE A 303 -15.86 -29.13 7.74
C PHE A 303 -16.32 -29.39 9.17
N GLU A 304 -17.02 -30.51 9.43
CA GLU A 304 -17.45 -30.89 10.78
C GLU A 304 -16.24 -31.04 11.72
N GLU A 305 -15.22 -31.79 11.32
CA GLU A 305 -14.00 -31.94 12.13
C GLU A 305 -13.24 -30.61 12.28
N TRP A 306 -13.13 -29.84 11.19
CA TRP A 306 -12.49 -28.53 11.19
C TRP A 306 -13.17 -27.55 12.17
N THR A 307 -14.51 -27.56 12.28
CA THR A 307 -15.24 -26.65 13.19
C THR A 307 -14.82 -26.82 14.65
N HIS A 308 -14.58 -28.06 15.08
CA HIS A 308 -14.08 -28.35 16.43
C HIS A 308 -12.73 -27.66 16.69
N TYR A 309 -11.79 -27.78 15.75
CA TYR A 309 -10.47 -27.14 15.89
C TYR A 309 -10.52 -25.63 15.69
N ALA A 310 -11.43 -25.13 14.85
CA ALA A 310 -11.68 -23.70 14.71
C ALA A 310 -12.16 -23.09 16.03
N ASP A 311 -13.09 -23.72 16.73
CA ASP A 311 -13.57 -23.26 18.04
C ASP A 311 -12.44 -23.21 19.07
N LEU A 312 -11.61 -24.26 19.14
CA LEU A 312 -10.44 -24.32 20.02
C LEU A 312 -9.43 -23.21 19.69
N PHE A 313 -9.17 -23.00 18.40
CA PHE A 313 -8.27 -21.96 17.93
C PHE A 313 -8.76 -20.57 18.29
N ILE A 314 -10.03 -20.26 17.98
CA ILE A 314 -10.67 -18.97 18.28
C ILE A 314 -10.67 -18.70 19.77
N ALA A 315 -10.98 -19.71 20.60
CA ALA A 315 -10.92 -19.59 22.04
C ALA A 315 -9.50 -19.29 22.55
N GLU A 316 -8.46 -19.90 21.96
CA GLU A 316 -7.08 -19.71 22.39
C GLU A 316 -6.50 -18.36 21.92
N ILE A 317 -6.73 -17.95 20.66
CA ILE A 317 -6.21 -16.70 20.13
C ILE A 317 -6.81 -15.48 20.87
N LYS A 318 -8.09 -15.53 21.23
CA LYS A 318 -8.78 -14.46 21.97
C LYS A 318 -8.27 -14.25 23.40
N LYS A 319 -7.57 -15.24 23.98
CA LYS A 319 -6.88 -15.06 25.27
C LYS A 319 -5.61 -14.22 25.14
N ILE A 320 -5.07 -14.09 23.92
CA ILE A 320 -3.77 -13.47 23.66
C ILE A 320 -3.95 -12.11 22.95
N ILE A 321 -4.90 -12.03 22.03
CA ILE A 321 -5.12 -10.88 21.17
C ILE A 321 -6.60 -10.48 21.27
N PRO A 322 -6.90 -9.19 21.52
CA PRO A 322 -8.28 -8.68 21.45
C PRO A 322 -8.92 -9.00 20.10
N GLU A 323 -10.19 -9.36 20.10
CA GLU A 323 -10.89 -9.87 18.92
C GLU A 323 -10.90 -8.84 17.78
N GLU A 324 -11.05 -7.57 18.10
CA GLU A 324 -11.04 -6.43 17.18
C GLU A 324 -9.67 -6.17 16.52
N ARG A 325 -8.61 -6.84 16.99
CA ARG A 325 -7.24 -6.79 16.42
C ARG A 325 -6.87 -8.06 15.68
N ILE A 326 -7.78 -9.03 15.63
CA ILE A 326 -7.70 -10.18 14.74
C ILE A 326 -8.34 -9.74 13.41
N ILE A 327 -7.66 -10.04 12.32
CA ILE A 327 -8.06 -9.67 10.96
C ILE A 327 -8.20 -10.96 10.15
N LEU A 328 -9.41 -11.29 9.75
CA LEU A 328 -9.67 -12.35 8.79
C LEU A 328 -9.56 -11.78 7.38
N ASN A 329 -8.59 -12.25 6.63
CA ASN A 329 -8.60 -12.10 5.18
C ASN A 329 -9.47 -13.21 4.59
N LYS A 330 -10.63 -12.84 4.06
CA LYS A 330 -11.54 -13.82 3.41
C LYS A 330 -10.90 -14.46 2.17
N GLY A 331 -9.94 -13.79 1.55
CA GLY A 331 -9.29 -14.25 0.33
C GLY A 331 -10.31 -14.43 -0.79
N GLY A 332 -10.08 -15.46 -1.61
CA GLY A 332 -10.95 -15.81 -2.73
C GLY A 332 -10.13 -16.24 -3.94
N PHE A 333 -10.55 -17.32 -4.59
CA PHE A 333 -9.93 -17.76 -5.83
C PHE A 333 -10.47 -17.00 -7.03
N THR A 334 -9.59 -16.80 -8.01
CA THR A 334 -9.98 -16.29 -9.33
C THR A 334 -10.12 -17.43 -10.33
N LEU A 335 -11.03 -17.26 -11.30
CA LEU A 335 -11.17 -18.17 -12.44
C LEU A 335 -10.45 -17.67 -13.69
N THR A 336 -9.94 -16.44 -13.66
CA THR A 336 -9.28 -15.79 -14.78
C THR A 336 -7.96 -15.14 -14.39
N TYR A 337 -7.14 -14.84 -15.40
CA TYR A 337 -5.85 -14.19 -15.23
C TYR A 337 -5.39 -13.45 -16.48
N TYR A 338 -4.47 -12.50 -16.33
CA TYR A 338 -3.71 -11.92 -17.43
C TYR A 338 -2.59 -12.86 -17.86
N ASP A 339 -2.57 -13.24 -19.14
CA ASP A 339 -1.44 -13.97 -19.74
C ASP A 339 -0.22 -13.06 -19.98
N GLU A 340 0.86 -13.64 -20.51
CA GLU A 340 2.10 -12.93 -20.85
C GLU A 340 1.92 -11.75 -21.83
N ASN A 341 0.80 -11.70 -22.55
CA ASN A 341 0.46 -10.62 -23.47
C ASN A 341 -0.62 -9.70 -22.89
N HIS A 342 -0.90 -9.80 -21.59
CA HIS A 342 -1.97 -9.09 -20.88
C HIS A 342 -3.40 -9.37 -21.40
N ASN A 343 -3.62 -10.49 -22.08
CA ASN A 343 -4.97 -10.92 -22.42
C ASN A 343 -5.59 -11.68 -21.26
N ILE A 344 -6.91 -11.54 -21.07
CA ILE A 344 -7.63 -12.31 -20.05
C ILE A 344 -7.83 -13.74 -20.54
N LYS A 345 -7.35 -14.70 -19.75
CA LYS A 345 -7.53 -16.15 -19.93
C LYS A 345 -8.25 -16.75 -18.73
N SER A 346 -8.80 -17.94 -18.92
CA SER A 346 -9.44 -18.73 -17.88
C SER A 346 -8.51 -19.83 -17.40
N TYR A 347 -8.50 -20.10 -16.09
CA TYR A 347 -7.81 -21.28 -15.57
C TYR A 347 -8.47 -22.58 -16.03
N PRO A 348 -7.69 -23.65 -16.29
CA PRO A 348 -8.25 -24.98 -16.44
C PRO A 348 -8.87 -25.45 -15.11
N TYR A 349 -9.82 -26.40 -15.17
CA TYR A 349 -10.46 -27.02 -14.00
C TYR A 349 -11.20 -26.05 -13.05
N GLN A 350 -11.96 -25.10 -13.62
CA GLN A 350 -12.75 -24.12 -12.86
C GLN A 350 -13.66 -24.74 -11.80
N MET A 351 -14.27 -25.90 -12.09
CA MET A 351 -15.17 -26.58 -11.14
C MET A 351 -14.47 -26.95 -9.83
N GLY A 352 -13.20 -27.39 -9.88
CA GLY A 352 -12.43 -27.68 -8.68
C GLY A 352 -12.09 -26.42 -7.87
N ILE A 353 -11.75 -25.34 -8.57
CA ILE A 353 -11.48 -24.03 -7.94
C ILE A 353 -12.74 -23.51 -7.23
N GLN A 354 -13.90 -23.60 -7.89
CA GLN A 354 -15.19 -23.20 -7.32
C GLN A 354 -15.60 -24.07 -6.13
N LYS A 355 -15.35 -25.39 -6.20
CA LYS A 355 -15.60 -26.29 -5.06
C LYS A 355 -14.77 -25.88 -3.84
N ALA A 356 -13.46 -25.65 -4.02
CA ALA A 356 -12.60 -25.19 -2.93
C ALA A 356 -13.01 -23.80 -2.41
N GLN A 357 -13.44 -22.89 -3.29
CA GLN A 357 -13.97 -21.58 -2.90
C GLN A 357 -15.23 -21.72 -2.03
N PHE A 358 -16.15 -22.61 -2.38
CA PHE A 358 -17.37 -22.85 -1.60
C PHE A 358 -17.06 -23.31 -0.17
N LEU A 359 -16.11 -24.24 -0.02
CA LEU A 359 -15.65 -24.69 1.30
C LEU A 359 -15.00 -23.54 2.08
N TRP A 360 -14.15 -22.74 1.42
CA TRP A 360 -13.50 -21.59 2.04
C TRP A 360 -14.52 -20.54 2.53
N ASP A 361 -15.51 -20.20 1.71
CA ASP A 361 -16.58 -19.27 2.10
C ASP A 361 -17.37 -19.79 3.29
N ARG A 362 -17.67 -21.10 3.32
CA ARG A 362 -18.32 -21.73 4.47
C ARG A 362 -17.48 -21.63 5.74
N MET A 363 -16.17 -21.86 5.65
CA MET A 363 -15.22 -21.71 6.78
C MET A 363 -15.11 -20.26 7.26
N ASN A 364 -15.01 -19.30 6.33
CA ASN A 364 -14.99 -17.88 6.64
C ASN A 364 -16.27 -17.46 7.40
N ASN A 365 -17.43 -17.89 6.92
CA ASN A 365 -18.72 -17.60 7.57
C ASN A 365 -18.82 -18.22 8.96
N TYR A 366 -18.33 -19.46 9.13
CA TYR A 366 -18.29 -20.11 10.43
C TYR A 366 -17.38 -19.35 11.42
N PHE A 367 -16.15 -19.02 10.99
CA PHE A 367 -15.19 -18.28 11.82
C PHE A 367 -15.79 -16.96 12.33
N LEU A 368 -16.43 -16.19 11.45
CA LEU A 368 -17.09 -14.93 11.80
C LEU A 368 -18.33 -15.12 12.70
N SER A 369 -19.02 -16.26 12.62
CA SER A 369 -20.13 -16.56 13.53
C SER A 369 -19.67 -16.76 14.98
N GLN A 370 -18.43 -17.27 15.16
CA GLN A 370 -17.83 -17.52 16.48
C GLN A 370 -17.04 -16.31 17.01
N ALA A 371 -16.58 -15.43 16.12
CA ALA A 371 -15.79 -14.24 16.43
C ALA A 371 -16.29 -13.02 15.63
N PRO A 372 -17.47 -12.47 15.98
CA PRO A 372 -18.14 -11.43 15.18
C PRO A 372 -17.45 -10.06 15.20
N ASN A 373 -16.54 -9.80 16.15
CA ASN A 373 -15.80 -8.53 16.23
C ASN A 373 -14.45 -8.58 15.49
N VAL A 374 -14.11 -9.73 14.90
CA VAL A 374 -12.95 -9.85 14.01
C VAL A 374 -13.12 -8.89 12.84
N ARG A 375 -12.07 -8.13 12.54
CA ARG A 375 -12.05 -7.26 11.37
C ARG A 375 -11.86 -8.10 10.11
N VAL A 376 -12.43 -7.64 9.00
CA VAL A 376 -12.44 -8.40 7.76
C VAL A 376 -11.81 -7.58 6.65
N ILE A 377 -10.90 -8.21 5.90
CA ILE A 377 -10.49 -7.75 4.57
C ILE A 377 -11.26 -8.60 3.56
N ASP A 378 -12.13 -7.96 2.78
CA ASP A 378 -12.97 -8.59 1.76
C ASP A 378 -12.88 -7.79 0.45
N PHE A 379 -12.29 -8.42 -0.57
CA PHE A 379 -12.14 -7.86 -1.91
C PHE A 379 -12.96 -8.58 -2.98
N SER A 380 -13.95 -9.39 -2.57
CA SER A 380 -14.83 -10.13 -3.50
C SER A 380 -15.52 -9.22 -4.52
N ASN A 381 -15.76 -7.95 -4.19
CA ASN A 381 -16.40 -6.96 -5.07
C ASN A 381 -15.42 -6.15 -5.95
N LYS A 382 -14.11 -6.37 -5.84
CA LYS A 382 -13.09 -5.60 -6.58
C LYS A 382 -12.76 -6.18 -7.95
N GLY A 383 -13.11 -7.45 -8.19
CA GLY A 383 -12.91 -8.11 -9.48
C GLY A 383 -11.46 -8.36 -9.85
N TYR A 384 -10.55 -8.46 -8.86
CA TYR A 384 -9.15 -8.78 -9.14
C TYR A 384 -9.03 -10.15 -9.81
N ILE A 385 -8.05 -10.28 -10.69
CA ILE A 385 -7.74 -11.54 -11.37
C ILE A 385 -6.27 -11.94 -11.20
N GLY A 386 -5.92 -13.14 -11.65
CA GLY A 386 -4.56 -13.65 -11.57
C GLY A 386 -3.60 -12.90 -12.50
N ASP A 387 -2.32 -12.97 -12.23
CA ASP A 387 -1.29 -12.32 -13.06
C ASP A 387 -0.19 -13.32 -13.43
N TYR A 388 0.13 -13.40 -14.72
CA TYR A 388 1.24 -14.21 -15.21
C TYR A 388 2.59 -13.73 -14.66
N TYR A 389 2.77 -12.43 -14.48
CA TYR A 389 4.00 -11.82 -14.01
C TYR A 389 4.14 -11.79 -12.49
N TYR A 390 3.30 -12.53 -11.76
CA TYR A 390 3.43 -12.67 -10.33
C TYR A 390 4.83 -13.15 -9.92
N PRO A 391 5.56 -12.47 -9.02
CA PRO A 391 6.97 -12.75 -8.76
C PRO A 391 7.32 -14.17 -8.28
N PHE A 392 6.35 -14.89 -7.70
CA PHE A 392 6.56 -16.23 -7.13
C PHE A 392 5.85 -17.34 -7.92
N GLY A 393 5.60 -17.10 -9.21
CA GLY A 393 4.94 -18.04 -10.09
C GLY A 393 3.43 -17.85 -10.14
N HIS A 394 2.81 -18.45 -11.14
CA HIS A 394 1.44 -18.16 -11.52
C HIS A 394 0.45 -19.21 -10.98
N SER A 395 -0.64 -18.78 -10.35
CA SER A 395 -1.73 -19.66 -9.90
C SER A 395 -3.03 -18.89 -9.66
N PHE A 396 -4.15 -19.59 -9.51
CA PHE A 396 -5.46 -19.00 -9.15
C PHE A 396 -5.51 -18.35 -7.75
N SER A 397 -4.37 -18.32 -7.05
CA SER A 397 -4.14 -17.67 -5.75
C SER A 397 -3.22 -16.46 -5.83
N HIS A 398 -2.69 -16.15 -7.02
CA HIS A 398 -1.67 -15.12 -7.24
C HIS A 398 -2.21 -14.01 -8.14
N PHE A 399 -2.69 -12.96 -7.47
CA PHE A 399 -3.42 -11.85 -8.08
C PHE A 399 -2.51 -10.80 -8.71
N GLU A 400 -3.10 -9.93 -9.50
CA GLU A 400 -2.49 -8.70 -9.97
C GLU A 400 -2.02 -7.79 -8.81
N SER A 401 -1.05 -6.92 -9.13
CA SER A 401 -0.38 -6.04 -8.16
C SER A 401 -1.34 -5.20 -7.31
N ASP A 402 -2.45 -4.75 -7.90
CA ASP A 402 -3.41 -3.86 -7.23
C ASP A 402 -4.14 -4.52 -6.05
N TYR A 403 -4.33 -5.85 -6.07
CA TYR A 403 -4.86 -6.59 -4.92
C TYR A 403 -4.02 -6.33 -3.66
N TYR A 404 -2.69 -6.45 -3.78
CA TYR A 404 -1.79 -6.34 -2.64
C TYR A 404 -1.61 -4.90 -2.17
N LYS A 405 -1.67 -3.94 -3.11
CA LYS A 405 -1.64 -2.51 -2.79
C LYS A 405 -2.88 -2.08 -2.03
N ASP A 406 -4.05 -2.55 -2.47
CA ASP A 406 -5.30 -2.26 -1.77
C ASP A 406 -5.38 -2.99 -0.44
N PHE A 407 -4.81 -4.20 -0.31
CA PHE A 407 -4.65 -4.88 0.97
C PHE A 407 -3.88 -4.01 1.99
N LEU A 408 -2.74 -3.44 1.60
CA LEU A 408 -1.98 -2.56 2.50
C LEU A 408 -2.76 -1.29 2.84
N LYS A 409 -3.48 -0.69 1.90
CA LYS A 409 -4.35 0.47 2.18
C LYS A 409 -5.42 0.13 3.20
N GLU A 410 -6.05 -1.03 3.07
CA GLU A 410 -7.07 -1.50 4.01
C GLU A 410 -6.48 -1.73 5.40
N MET A 411 -5.28 -2.32 5.48
CA MET A 411 -4.55 -2.46 6.74
C MET A 411 -4.23 -1.12 7.40
N ILE A 412 -3.79 -0.13 6.62
CA ILE A 412 -3.54 1.23 7.12
C ILE A 412 -4.84 1.87 7.60
N TYR A 413 -5.95 1.68 6.87
CA TYR A 413 -7.26 2.17 7.27
C TYR A 413 -7.75 1.54 8.57
N ILE A 414 -7.61 0.22 8.71
CA ILE A 414 -7.87 -0.53 9.95
C ILE A 414 -7.10 0.08 11.11
N ASP A 415 -5.79 0.31 10.95
CA ASP A 415 -4.96 0.88 12.01
C ASP A 415 -5.36 2.31 12.40
N GLN A 416 -5.69 3.14 11.41
CA GLN A 416 -6.10 4.52 11.66
C GLN A 416 -7.48 4.62 12.32
N THR A 417 -8.34 3.64 12.11
CA THR A 417 -9.70 3.58 12.67
C THR A 417 -9.77 2.81 13.99
N ASP A 418 -8.75 2.04 14.36
CA ASP A 418 -8.63 1.37 15.68
C ASP A 418 -8.53 2.36 16.85
N SER A 419 -8.31 3.65 16.57
CA SER A 419 -8.21 4.71 17.59
C SER A 419 -9.57 5.29 18.05
N PHE A 420 -10.69 4.80 17.50
CA PHE A 420 -12.04 5.33 17.75
C PHE A 420 -12.95 4.38 18.56
N LEU A 421 -12.38 3.31 19.10
CA LEU A 421 -12.97 2.44 20.12
C LEU A 421 -12.16 2.57 21.41
#